data_AF-A0A357LUA8-F1
#
_entry.id   AF-A0A357LUA8-F1
#
_cell.length_a   1.000
_cell.length_b   1.000
_cell.length_c   1.000
_cell.angle_alpha   90.00
_cell.angle_beta   90.00
_cell.angle_gamma   90.00
#
_symmetry.space_group_name_H-M   'P 1'
#
loop_
_entity.id
_entity.type
_entity.pdbx_description
1 polymer ?
#
loop_
_entity_poly.entity_id
_entity_poly.type
_entity_poly.pdbx_seq_one_letter_code
_entity_poly.pdbx_strand_id
1 'polypeptide(L)'
;FSLIAFPYIALIIANRFFTSHYIFRWRTAMNDYYVERWAKIRKIEGASQRIQEDTMRFAGIMEGLGIAFVDSVMTLVAFLPVLAALSVHVEQLPLIGQIPYPLVTIAIFWSTFGTLLLLVAGIKLPGLEFKNQRVEAAFRKELVLGEDSSERAEPETLTELFSNVRKNYFRIFIHYTYFNLFRYMYVQADNVIAYVFLIPTIVSGRITLGIMNQILRAFGQVASSFQFLVSSWTTIIELISIYKRLQAFEAAIADLPMPTVDREFIEAGQTER
;
A
#
# COMPACT_ATOMS: atom_id res chain seq x y z
N PHE A 1 -13.54 23.83 -22.49
CA PHE A 1 -13.63 23.20 -21.16
C PHE A 1 -14.73 22.14 -21.12
N SER A 2 -16.01 22.50 -21.26
CA SER A 2 -17.14 21.53 -21.18
C SER A 2 -17.06 20.38 -22.18
N LEU A 3 -16.53 20.63 -23.39
CA LEU A 3 -16.31 19.61 -24.42
C LEU A 3 -15.34 18.48 -24.01
N ILE A 4 -14.47 18.72 -23.01
CA ILE A 4 -13.53 17.72 -22.49
C ILE A 4 -14.07 17.15 -21.17
N ALA A 5 -14.63 18.02 -20.32
CA ALA A 5 -15.10 17.65 -18.99
C ALA A 5 -16.25 16.62 -19.03
N PHE A 6 -17.27 16.81 -19.88
CA PHE A 6 -18.42 15.90 -19.92
C PHE A 6 -18.06 14.49 -20.45
N PRO A 7 -17.31 14.34 -21.56
CA PRO A 7 -16.84 13.02 -21.99
C PRO A 7 -15.96 12.34 -20.94
N TYR A 8 -15.10 13.10 -20.26
CA TYR A 8 -14.26 12.57 -19.18
C TYR A 8 -15.09 12.05 -18.00
N ILE A 9 -16.12 12.79 -17.58
CA ILE A 9 -17.05 12.33 -16.53
C ILE A 9 -17.78 11.06 -16.97
N ALA A 10 -18.28 11.00 -18.21
CA ALA A 10 -18.94 9.81 -18.74
C ALA A 10 -17.99 8.59 -18.75
N LEU A 11 -16.74 8.79 -19.15
CA LEU A 11 -15.70 7.76 -19.12
C LEU A 11 -15.43 7.27 -17.69
N ILE A 12 -15.30 8.17 -16.71
CA ILE A 12 -15.09 7.80 -15.30
C ILE A 12 -16.27 6.97 -14.78
N ILE A 13 -17.51 7.40 -15.05
CA ILE A 13 -18.70 6.70 -14.58
C ILE A 13 -18.79 5.31 -15.21
N ALA A 14 -18.55 5.20 -16.53
CA ALA A 14 -18.52 3.93 -17.22
C ALA A 14 -17.43 3.01 -16.65
N ASN A 15 -16.20 3.51 -16.51
CA ASN A 15 -15.09 2.76 -15.93
C ASN A 15 -15.43 2.24 -14.52
N ARG A 16 -15.98 3.10 -13.65
CA ARG A 16 -16.38 2.74 -12.29
C ARG A 16 -17.46 1.67 -12.27
N PHE A 17 -18.44 1.75 -13.17
CA PHE A 17 -19.49 0.74 -13.29
C PHE A 17 -18.92 -0.62 -13.69
N PHE A 18 -18.13 -0.67 -14.78
CA PHE A 18 -17.54 -1.92 -15.27
C PHE A 18 -16.59 -2.55 -14.25
N THR A 19 -15.79 -1.71 -13.59
CA THR A 19 -14.86 -2.14 -12.55
C THR A 19 -15.63 -2.75 -11.37
N SER A 20 -16.66 -2.07 -10.86
CA SER A 20 -17.51 -2.59 -9.78
C SER A 20 -18.17 -3.92 -10.15
N HIS A 21 -18.64 -4.03 -11.39
CA HIS A 21 -19.25 -5.26 -11.89
C HIS A 21 -18.24 -6.41 -12.00
N TYR A 22 -17.01 -6.14 -12.44
CA TYR A 22 -15.96 -7.13 -12.53
C TYR A 22 -15.53 -7.66 -11.16
N ILE A 23 -15.36 -6.77 -10.16
CA ILE A 23 -15.09 -7.17 -8.77
C ILE A 23 -16.19 -8.09 -8.25
N PHE A 24 -17.46 -7.75 -8.50
CA PHE A 24 -18.57 -8.58 -8.08
C PHE A 24 -18.52 -9.96 -8.72
N ARG A 25 -18.27 -10.04 -10.04
CA ARG A 25 -18.12 -11.32 -10.74
C ARG A 25 -16.96 -12.16 -10.20
N TRP A 26 -15.83 -11.53 -9.89
CA TRP A 26 -14.69 -12.22 -9.29
C TRP A 26 -15.05 -12.74 -7.89
N ARG A 27 -15.70 -11.91 -7.06
CA ARG A 27 -16.20 -12.32 -5.74
C ARG A 27 -17.16 -13.51 -5.86
N THR A 28 -18.10 -13.49 -6.82
CA THR A 28 -19.01 -14.61 -7.07
C THR A 28 -18.24 -15.88 -7.43
N ALA A 29 -17.28 -15.80 -8.35
CA ALA A 29 -16.47 -16.96 -8.72
C ALA A 29 -15.67 -17.53 -7.54
N MET A 30 -15.07 -16.69 -6.70
CA MET A 30 -14.35 -17.14 -5.50
C MET A 30 -15.30 -17.78 -4.48
N ASN A 31 -16.46 -17.16 -4.24
CA ASN A 31 -17.47 -17.70 -3.34
C ASN A 31 -17.91 -19.09 -3.80
N ASP A 32 -18.29 -19.23 -5.06
CA ASP A 32 -18.80 -20.49 -5.60
C ASP A 32 -17.74 -21.59 -5.55
N TYR A 33 -16.49 -21.25 -5.89
CA TYR A 33 -15.35 -22.17 -5.80
C TYR A 33 -15.13 -22.72 -4.38
N TYR A 34 -15.15 -21.85 -3.37
CA TYR A 34 -14.95 -22.27 -1.98
C TYR A 34 -16.17 -22.99 -1.39
N VAL A 35 -17.38 -22.55 -1.72
CA VAL A 35 -18.63 -23.19 -1.25
C VAL A 35 -18.76 -24.61 -1.81
N GLU A 36 -18.42 -24.84 -3.08
CA GLU A 36 -18.39 -26.18 -3.66
C GLU A 36 -17.44 -27.13 -2.90
N ARG A 37 -16.37 -26.57 -2.31
CA ARG A 37 -15.35 -27.30 -1.56
C ARG A 37 -15.55 -27.21 -0.03
N TRP A 38 -16.74 -26.80 0.41
CA TRP A 38 -17.06 -26.57 1.81
C TRP A 38 -16.69 -27.74 2.73
N ALA A 39 -16.92 -28.98 2.28
CA ALA A 39 -16.60 -30.17 3.07
C ALA A 39 -15.12 -30.25 3.50
N LYS A 40 -14.20 -29.76 2.66
CA LYS A 40 -12.75 -29.74 2.95
C LYS A 40 -12.36 -28.56 3.84
N ILE A 41 -12.93 -27.38 3.60
CA ILE A 41 -12.49 -26.13 4.27
C ILE A 41 -13.27 -25.78 5.54
N ARG A 42 -14.44 -26.38 5.80
CA ARG A 42 -15.31 -26.04 6.95
C ARG A 42 -14.67 -26.24 8.33
N LYS A 43 -13.59 -27.03 8.40
CA LYS A 43 -12.83 -27.27 9.64
C LYS A 43 -11.85 -26.15 9.97
N ILE A 44 -11.62 -25.23 9.03
CA ILE A 44 -10.74 -24.09 9.22
C ILE A 44 -11.48 -23.04 10.05
N GLU A 45 -10.81 -22.49 11.06
CA GLU A 45 -11.37 -21.49 11.96
C GLU A 45 -11.86 -20.26 11.19
N GLY A 46 -13.13 -19.89 11.44
CA GLY A 46 -13.78 -18.75 10.79
C GLY A 46 -14.06 -18.95 9.30
N ALA A 47 -14.20 -20.19 8.82
CA ALA A 47 -14.33 -20.48 7.39
C ALA A 47 -15.43 -19.68 6.68
N SER A 48 -16.62 -19.56 7.28
CA SER A 48 -17.74 -18.76 6.74
C SER A 48 -17.38 -17.27 6.63
N GLN A 49 -16.78 -16.70 7.67
CA GLN A 49 -16.33 -15.30 7.69
C GLN A 49 -15.29 -15.04 6.60
N ARG A 50 -14.31 -15.95 6.44
CA ARG A 50 -13.28 -15.82 5.39
C ARG A 50 -13.90 -15.87 3.99
N ILE A 51 -14.82 -16.80 3.70
CA ILE A 51 -15.52 -16.84 2.40
C ILE A 51 -16.24 -15.52 2.14
N GLN A 52 -16.88 -14.93 3.15
CA GLN A 52 -17.67 -13.72 2.97
C GLN A 52 -16.83 -12.43 2.87
N GLU A 53 -15.90 -12.23 3.81
CA GLU A 53 -15.15 -11.00 4.01
C GLU A 53 -13.82 -11.00 3.27
N ASP A 54 -13.03 -12.09 3.38
CA ASP A 54 -11.69 -12.13 2.78
C ASP A 54 -11.75 -12.15 1.26
N THR A 55 -12.69 -12.88 0.65
CA THR A 55 -12.86 -12.88 -0.81
C THR A 55 -13.23 -11.50 -1.35
N MET A 56 -14.12 -10.78 -0.64
CA MET A 56 -14.54 -9.42 -1.00
C MET A 56 -13.38 -8.44 -0.89
N ARG A 57 -12.66 -8.46 0.24
CA ARG A 57 -11.52 -7.57 0.48
C ARG A 57 -10.37 -7.88 -0.48
N PHE A 58 -10.09 -9.15 -0.75
CA PHE A 58 -9.07 -9.56 -1.70
C PHE A 58 -9.32 -8.97 -3.09
N ALA A 59 -10.53 -9.17 -3.63
CA ALA A 59 -10.88 -8.69 -4.96
C ALA A 59 -10.79 -7.15 -5.06
N GLY A 60 -11.33 -6.43 -4.06
CA GLY A 60 -11.29 -4.97 -4.04
C GLY A 60 -9.88 -4.39 -3.85
N ILE A 61 -9.05 -5.00 -3.00
CA ILE A 61 -7.66 -4.55 -2.81
C ILE A 61 -6.82 -4.82 -4.05
N MET A 62 -6.94 -6.01 -4.65
CA MET A 62 -6.22 -6.37 -5.88
C MET A 62 -6.54 -5.40 -7.02
N GLU A 63 -7.81 -5.05 -7.18
CA GLU A 63 -8.26 -4.09 -8.17
C GLU A 63 -7.75 -2.67 -7.86
N GLY A 64 -7.92 -2.18 -6.62
CA GLY A 64 -7.42 -0.86 -6.24
C GLY A 64 -5.90 -0.71 -6.39
N LEU A 65 -5.11 -1.71 -5.97
CA LEU A 65 -3.66 -1.72 -6.15
C LEU A 65 -3.27 -1.82 -7.63
N GLY A 66 -3.97 -2.66 -8.40
CA GLY A 66 -3.73 -2.82 -9.84
C GLY A 66 -3.98 -1.55 -10.62
N ILE A 67 -5.10 -0.86 -10.36
CA ILE A 67 -5.44 0.44 -10.97
C ILE A 67 -4.39 1.47 -10.58
N ALA A 68 -4.09 1.63 -9.30
CA ALA A 68 -3.11 2.62 -8.84
C ALA A 68 -1.70 2.37 -9.42
N PHE A 69 -1.31 1.10 -9.60
CA PHE A 69 -0.06 0.74 -10.26
C PHE A 69 -0.06 1.15 -11.74
N VAL A 70 -1.12 0.80 -12.48
CA VAL A 70 -1.27 1.16 -13.90
C VAL A 70 -1.30 2.68 -14.07
N ASP A 71 -2.05 3.39 -13.23
CA ASP A 71 -2.12 4.85 -13.24
C ASP A 71 -0.74 5.48 -13.02
N SER A 72 0.06 4.94 -12.10
CA SER A 72 1.42 5.41 -11.84
C SER A 72 2.33 5.21 -13.06
N VAL A 73 2.26 4.05 -13.71
CA VAL A 73 3.03 3.78 -14.94
C VAL A 73 2.57 4.68 -16.09
N MET A 74 1.27 4.82 -16.30
CA MET A 74 0.70 5.69 -17.34
C MET A 74 1.06 7.16 -17.12
N THR A 75 1.07 7.60 -15.87
CA THR A 75 1.51 8.96 -15.50
C THR A 75 2.98 9.17 -15.85
N LEU A 76 3.87 8.20 -15.58
CA LEU A 76 5.26 8.29 -16.02
C LEU A 76 5.38 8.37 -17.54
N VAL A 77 4.66 7.51 -18.28
CA VAL A 77 4.65 7.50 -19.75
C VAL A 77 4.14 8.84 -20.31
N ALA A 78 3.16 9.47 -19.66
CA ALA A 78 2.61 10.75 -20.09
C ALA A 78 3.51 11.94 -19.75
N PHE A 79 4.09 11.98 -18.54
CA PHE A 79 4.77 13.17 -18.02
C PHE A 79 6.28 13.18 -18.24
N LEU A 80 6.95 12.03 -18.42
CA LEU A 80 8.37 12.00 -18.78
C LEU A 80 8.64 12.67 -20.14
N PRO A 81 7.88 12.40 -21.23
CA PRO A 81 8.04 13.12 -22.49
C PRO A 81 7.75 14.62 -22.38
N VAL A 82 6.76 15.00 -21.57
CA VAL A 82 6.44 16.41 -21.30
C VAL A 82 7.62 17.10 -20.61
N LEU A 83 8.23 16.49 -19.60
CA LEU A 83 9.45 17.01 -18.96
C LEU A 83 10.64 17.07 -19.93
N ALA A 84 10.79 16.07 -20.80
CA ALA A 84 11.83 16.07 -21.81
C ALA A 84 11.65 17.24 -22.80
N ALA A 85 10.42 17.50 -23.25
CA ALA A 85 10.12 18.63 -24.11
C ALA A 85 10.33 19.98 -23.41
N LEU A 86 9.99 20.08 -22.13
CA LEU A 86 10.19 21.30 -21.34
C LEU A 86 11.66 21.56 -20.98
N SER A 87 12.49 20.51 -20.98
CA SER A 87 13.91 20.58 -20.62
C SER A 87 14.71 21.53 -21.51
N VAL A 88 14.26 21.82 -22.74
CA VAL A 88 14.92 22.78 -23.64
C VAL A 88 15.01 24.20 -23.05
N HIS A 89 14.15 24.53 -22.09
CA HIS A 89 14.15 25.84 -21.43
C HIS A 89 15.12 25.91 -20.24
N VAL A 90 15.71 24.78 -19.85
CA VAL A 90 16.60 24.65 -18.69
C VAL A 90 17.91 24.07 -19.20
N GLU A 91 18.89 24.92 -19.50
CA GLU A 91 20.15 24.47 -20.11
C GLU A 91 21.16 23.96 -19.07
N GLN A 92 21.05 24.42 -17.82
CA GLN A 92 22.07 24.22 -16.80
C GLN A 92 21.43 23.90 -15.46
N LEU A 93 21.95 22.85 -14.80
CA LEU A 93 21.63 22.56 -13.43
C LEU A 93 22.61 23.24 -12.48
N PRO A 94 22.15 23.74 -11.32
CA PRO A 94 23.05 24.08 -10.23
C PRO A 94 23.97 22.89 -9.93
N LEU A 95 25.27 23.14 -9.80
CA LEU A 95 26.32 22.17 -9.43
C LEU A 95 26.73 21.14 -10.51
N ILE A 96 25.82 20.71 -11.39
CA ILE A 96 26.11 19.64 -12.38
C ILE A 96 26.50 20.21 -13.76
N GLY A 97 26.03 21.41 -14.11
CA GLY A 97 26.29 22.03 -15.41
C GLY A 97 25.31 21.59 -16.51
N GLN A 98 25.75 21.56 -17.76
CA GLN A 98 24.92 21.22 -18.92
C GLN A 98 24.82 19.71 -19.09
N ILE A 99 23.61 19.18 -19.06
CA ILE A 99 23.32 17.77 -19.34
C ILE A 99 22.12 17.66 -20.28
N PRO A 100 21.98 16.59 -21.08
CA PRO A 100 20.77 16.33 -21.83
C PRO A 100 19.57 16.12 -20.89
N TYR A 101 18.42 16.71 -21.23
CA TYR A 101 17.15 16.55 -20.49
C TYR A 101 17.28 16.72 -18.95
N PRO A 102 17.74 17.88 -18.46
CA PRO A 102 18.06 18.06 -17.04
C PRO A 102 16.85 17.84 -16.11
N LEU A 103 15.65 18.23 -16.54
CA LEU A 103 14.44 18.04 -15.74
C LEU A 103 14.08 16.57 -15.57
N VAL A 104 14.26 15.76 -16.62
CA VAL A 104 14.02 14.31 -16.57
C VAL A 104 15.01 13.66 -15.61
N THR A 105 16.29 14.02 -15.73
CA THR A 105 17.35 13.48 -14.89
C THR A 105 17.11 13.77 -13.41
N ILE A 106 16.79 15.01 -13.05
CA ILE A 106 16.46 15.36 -11.66
C ILE A 106 15.20 14.65 -11.21
N ALA A 107 14.14 14.65 -12.01
CA ALA A 107 12.88 14.03 -11.62
C ALA A 107 13.09 12.56 -11.29
N ILE A 108 13.78 11.80 -12.14
CA ILE A 108 14.08 10.38 -11.89
C ILE A 108 14.96 10.21 -10.64
N PHE A 109 16.04 11.00 -10.51
CA PHE A 109 16.93 10.91 -9.36
C PHE A 109 16.21 11.20 -8.04
N TRP A 110 15.49 12.31 -7.97
CA TRP A 110 14.76 12.75 -6.79
C TRP A 110 13.64 11.78 -6.41
N SER A 111 12.89 11.29 -7.41
CA SER A 111 11.79 10.34 -7.20
C SER A 111 12.30 8.98 -6.72
N THR A 112 13.41 8.51 -7.29
CA THR A 112 14.06 7.27 -6.88
C THR A 112 14.63 7.41 -5.47
N PHE A 113 15.32 8.52 -5.18
CA PHE A 113 15.84 8.83 -3.85
C PHE A 113 14.72 8.82 -2.80
N GLY A 114 13.62 9.52 -3.06
CA GLY A 114 12.45 9.55 -2.17
C GLY A 114 11.85 8.18 -1.93
N THR A 115 11.70 7.39 -3.00
CA THR A 115 11.19 6.01 -2.90
C THR A 115 12.09 5.16 -2.01
N LEU A 116 13.41 5.20 -2.24
CA LEU A 116 14.37 4.45 -1.42
C LEU A 116 14.38 4.91 0.04
N LEU A 117 14.37 6.23 0.28
CA LEU A 117 14.29 6.81 1.62
C LEU A 117 13.08 6.28 2.39
N LEU A 118 11.91 6.28 1.75
CA LEU A 118 10.66 5.84 2.36
C LEU A 118 10.57 4.33 2.52
N LEU A 119 11.10 3.55 1.56
CA LEU A 119 11.20 2.09 1.69
C LEU A 119 12.11 1.72 2.87
N VAL A 120 13.27 2.36 3.00
CA VAL A 120 14.20 2.13 4.12
C VAL A 120 13.56 2.52 5.45
N ALA A 121 12.88 3.66 5.53
CA ALA A 121 12.16 4.05 6.74
C ALA A 121 11.01 3.06 7.07
N GLY A 122 10.30 2.56 6.06
CA GLY A 122 9.14 1.69 6.21
C GLY A 122 9.43 0.19 6.38
N ILE A 123 10.67 -0.26 6.16
CA ILE A 123 11.00 -1.70 6.03
C ILE A 123 10.56 -2.58 7.20
N LYS A 124 10.53 -2.03 8.42
CA LYS A 124 10.14 -2.77 9.63
C LYS A 124 8.63 -2.79 9.90
N LEU A 125 7.86 -1.91 9.27
CA LEU A 125 6.42 -1.76 9.54
C LEU A 125 5.62 -3.06 9.29
N PRO A 126 5.83 -3.83 8.21
CA PRO A 126 5.07 -5.06 7.97
C PRO A 126 5.28 -6.07 9.08
N GLY A 127 6.53 -6.28 9.51
CA GLY A 127 6.85 -7.21 10.59
C GLY A 127 6.17 -6.82 11.90
N LEU A 128 6.07 -5.52 12.18
CA LEU A 128 5.38 -5.01 13.37
C LEU A 128 3.86 -5.17 13.28
N GLU A 129 3.27 -4.93 12.11
CA GLU A 129 1.83 -5.14 11.86
C GLU A 129 1.45 -6.63 11.97
N PHE A 130 2.27 -7.52 11.40
CA PHE A 130 2.09 -8.97 11.59
C PHE A 130 2.17 -9.36 13.05
N LYS A 131 3.14 -8.82 13.80
CA LYS A 131 3.24 -9.06 15.24
C LYS A 131 2.02 -8.49 15.99
N ASN A 132 1.46 -7.38 15.54
CA ASN A 132 0.25 -6.78 16.12
C ASN A 132 -0.96 -7.69 15.98
N GLN A 133 -1.21 -8.16 14.75
CA GLN A 133 -2.28 -9.09 14.46
C GLN A 133 -2.18 -10.34 15.34
N ARG A 134 -0.96 -10.82 15.61
CA ARG A 134 -0.72 -11.97 16.50
C ARG A 134 -1.09 -11.71 17.96
N VAL A 135 -0.61 -10.60 18.55
CA VAL A 135 -0.89 -10.31 19.96
C VAL A 135 -2.37 -9.97 20.19
N GLU A 136 -3.01 -9.29 19.23
CA GLU A 136 -4.45 -9.02 19.27
C GLU A 136 -5.29 -10.29 19.11
N ALA A 137 -4.90 -11.19 18.20
CA ALA A 137 -5.60 -12.46 18.02
C ALA A 137 -5.52 -13.32 19.29
N ALA A 138 -4.38 -13.37 19.97
CA ALA A 138 -4.22 -14.09 21.23
C ALA A 138 -5.13 -13.53 22.32
N PHE A 139 -5.16 -12.20 22.48
CA PHE A 139 -6.06 -11.54 23.42
C PHE A 139 -7.53 -11.80 23.10
N ARG A 140 -7.94 -11.65 21.83
CA ARG A 140 -9.31 -11.92 21.38
C ARG A 140 -9.71 -13.38 21.62
N LYS A 141 -8.82 -14.32 21.34
CA LYS A 141 -9.07 -15.75 21.56
C LYS A 141 -9.34 -16.03 23.04
N GLU A 142 -8.57 -15.44 23.94
CA GLU A 142 -8.77 -15.63 25.38
C GLU A 142 -10.13 -15.10 25.84
N LEU A 143 -10.54 -13.93 25.33
CA LEU A 143 -11.86 -13.37 25.62
C LEU A 143 -12.99 -14.29 25.12
N VAL A 144 -12.91 -14.79 23.89
CA VAL A 144 -13.92 -15.70 23.33
C VAL A 144 -14.01 -16.99 24.14
N LEU A 145 -12.89 -17.55 24.58
CA LEU A 145 -12.90 -18.73 25.46
C LEU A 145 -13.52 -18.44 26.84
N GLY A 146 -13.40 -17.21 27.33
CA GLY A 146 -14.05 -16.73 28.55
C GLY A 146 -15.56 -16.56 28.43
N GLU A 147 -16.11 -16.39 27.22
CA GLU A 147 -17.56 -16.37 27.00
C GLU A 147 -18.19 -17.75 27.29
N ASP A 148 -17.47 -18.82 26.94
CA ASP A 148 -17.95 -20.21 27.04
C ASP A 148 -17.52 -20.92 28.34
N SER A 149 -16.51 -20.41 29.06
CA SER A 149 -15.95 -21.08 30.25
C SER A 149 -15.55 -20.10 31.36
N SER A 150 -16.05 -20.35 32.58
CA SER A 150 -15.70 -19.58 33.77
C SER A 150 -14.27 -19.78 34.28
N GLU A 151 -13.55 -20.78 33.76
CA GLU A 151 -12.14 -21.06 34.08
C GLU A 151 -11.16 -20.38 33.10
N ARG A 152 -11.68 -19.64 32.12
CA ARG A 152 -10.92 -18.91 31.10
C ARG A 152 -11.06 -17.42 31.31
N ALA A 153 -10.24 -16.62 30.62
CA ALA A 153 -10.25 -15.17 30.72
C ALA A 153 -10.00 -14.65 32.16
N GLU A 154 -9.11 -15.33 32.89
CA GLU A 154 -8.69 -14.89 34.22
C GLU A 154 -8.08 -13.47 34.16
N PRO A 155 -8.36 -12.61 35.15
CA PRO A 155 -7.89 -11.23 35.14
C PRO A 155 -6.38 -11.07 34.96
N GLU A 156 -5.57 -11.97 35.53
CA GLU A 156 -4.11 -11.95 35.41
C GLU A 156 -3.66 -12.22 33.97
N THR A 157 -4.17 -13.29 33.36
CA THR A 157 -3.89 -13.68 31.97
C THR A 157 -4.32 -12.59 30.98
N LEU A 158 -5.52 -12.02 31.15
CA LEU A 158 -5.98 -10.91 30.30
C LEU A 158 -5.10 -9.66 30.45
N THR A 159 -4.65 -9.37 31.67
CA THR A 159 -3.75 -8.23 31.94
C THR A 159 -2.41 -8.42 31.25
N GLU A 160 -1.86 -9.63 31.27
CA GLU A 160 -0.61 -9.96 30.58
C GLU A 160 -0.76 -9.86 29.05
N LEU A 161 -1.78 -10.51 28.48
CA LEU A 161 -2.05 -10.47 27.04
C LEU A 161 -2.25 -9.03 26.56
N PHE A 162 -3.03 -8.22 27.28
CA PHE A 162 -3.21 -6.81 26.95
C PHE A 162 -1.94 -5.98 27.15
N SER A 163 -1.09 -6.32 28.12
CA SER A 163 0.25 -5.71 28.26
C SER A 163 1.11 -5.95 27.02
N ASN A 164 1.05 -7.15 26.44
CA ASN A 164 1.75 -7.49 25.20
C ASN A 164 1.20 -6.70 23.99
N VAL A 165 -0.12 -6.54 23.90
CA VAL A 165 -0.77 -5.65 22.91
C VAL A 165 -0.23 -4.22 23.05
N ARG A 166 -0.27 -3.64 24.26
CA ARG A 166 0.23 -2.27 24.53
C ARG A 166 1.70 -2.08 24.14
N LYS A 167 2.56 -3.02 24.54
CA LYS A 167 4.00 -2.98 24.19
C LYS A 167 4.21 -3.01 22.68
N ASN A 168 3.42 -3.78 21.94
CA ASN A 168 3.52 -3.85 20.49
C ASN A 168 3.04 -2.55 19.82
N TYR A 169 1.91 -2.00 20.26
CA TYR A 169 1.40 -0.71 19.79
C TYR A 169 2.41 0.42 19.99
N PHE A 170 3.09 0.49 21.13
CA PHE A 170 4.09 1.54 21.36
C PHE A 170 5.26 1.45 20.38
N ARG A 171 5.69 0.23 20.03
CA ARG A 171 6.72 0.04 18.98
C ARG A 171 6.21 0.51 17.62
N ILE A 172 4.97 0.18 17.28
CA ILE A 172 4.33 0.63 16.04
C ILE A 172 4.26 2.16 15.97
N PHE A 173 3.84 2.81 17.06
CA PHE A 173 3.79 4.27 17.13
C PHE A 173 5.15 4.91 16.84
N ILE A 174 6.21 4.45 17.51
CA ILE A 174 7.56 4.96 17.25
C ILE A 174 7.93 4.80 15.77
N HIS A 175 7.61 3.65 15.17
CA HIS A 175 7.96 3.38 13.78
C HIS A 175 7.18 4.22 12.78
N TYR A 176 5.88 4.41 12.99
CA TYR A 176 5.08 5.34 12.20
C TYR A 176 5.48 6.79 12.43
N THR A 177 5.90 7.19 13.63
CA THR A 177 6.32 8.57 13.90
C THR A 177 7.51 8.96 13.03
N TYR A 178 8.59 8.18 13.03
CA TYR A 178 9.75 8.53 12.20
C TYR A 178 9.45 8.30 10.71
N PHE A 179 8.68 7.26 10.34
CA PHE A 179 8.27 7.06 8.94
C PHE A 179 7.48 8.25 8.42
N ASN A 180 6.50 8.73 9.18
CA ASN A 180 5.71 9.91 8.81
C ASN A 180 6.55 11.17 8.80
N LEU A 181 7.54 11.31 9.70
CA LEU A 181 8.48 12.42 9.65
C LEU A 181 9.23 12.44 8.30
N PHE A 182 9.85 11.32 7.90
CA PHE A 182 10.52 11.22 6.59
C PHE A 182 9.55 11.45 5.42
N ARG A 183 8.35 10.88 5.49
CA ARG A 183 7.30 11.06 4.48
C ARG A 183 6.93 12.52 4.30
N TYR A 184 6.61 13.23 5.39
CA TYR A 184 6.21 14.63 5.31
C TYR A 184 7.37 15.54 4.92
N MET A 185 8.59 15.28 5.40
CA MET A 185 9.77 16.02 4.96
C MET A 185 10.01 15.84 3.46
N TYR A 186 9.88 14.61 2.94
CA TYR A 186 10.05 14.36 1.52
C TYR A 186 8.98 15.05 0.66
N VAL A 187 7.70 14.93 1.03
CA VAL A 187 6.59 15.60 0.32
C VAL A 187 6.77 17.13 0.36
N GLN A 188 7.20 17.69 1.48
CA GLN A 188 7.46 19.13 1.56
C GLN A 188 8.71 19.55 0.79
N ALA A 189 9.75 18.73 0.78
CA ALA A 189 10.91 18.98 -0.06
C ALA A 189 10.54 18.92 -1.54
N ASP A 190 9.64 18.02 -1.97
CA ASP A 190 9.16 17.91 -3.35
C ASP A 190 8.50 19.22 -3.85
N ASN A 191 7.74 19.89 -2.97
CA ASN A 191 7.12 21.19 -3.27
C ASN A 191 8.14 22.31 -3.53
N VAL A 192 9.38 22.19 -3.03
CA VAL A 192 10.39 23.25 -3.06
C VAL A 192 11.56 22.90 -3.99
N ILE A 193 11.91 21.62 -4.12
CA ILE A 193 13.12 21.15 -4.79
C ILE A 193 13.14 21.56 -6.27
N ALA A 194 11.99 21.48 -6.94
CA ALA A 194 11.86 21.88 -8.33
C ALA A 194 12.10 23.40 -8.50
N TYR A 195 11.67 24.23 -7.54
CA TYR A 195 12.01 25.66 -7.56
C TYR A 195 13.50 25.88 -7.41
N VAL A 196 14.15 25.19 -6.47
CA VAL A 196 15.60 25.30 -6.21
C VAL A 196 16.41 25.02 -7.48
N PHE A 197 16.07 23.96 -8.21
CA PHE A 197 16.73 23.62 -9.47
C PHE A 197 16.45 24.62 -10.59
N LEU A 198 15.30 25.28 -10.56
CA LEU A 198 14.92 26.30 -11.55
C LEU A 198 15.47 27.70 -11.25
N ILE A 199 16.02 27.96 -10.05
CA ILE A 199 16.52 29.31 -9.65
C ILE A 199 17.39 29.97 -10.75
N PRO A 200 18.44 29.34 -11.30
CA PRO A 200 19.28 30.00 -12.30
C PRO A 200 18.50 30.39 -13.56
N THR A 201 17.56 29.53 -13.97
CA THR A 201 16.73 29.75 -15.15
C THR A 201 15.71 30.87 -14.91
N ILE A 202 15.12 30.92 -13.72
CA ILE A 202 14.19 31.99 -13.30
C ILE A 202 14.91 33.34 -13.26
N VAL A 203 16.06 33.42 -12.59
CA VAL A 203 16.83 34.67 -12.43
C VAL A 203 17.33 35.20 -13.78
N SER A 204 17.68 34.30 -14.72
CA SER A 204 18.06 34.69 -16.08
C SER A 204 16.90 35.22 -16.94
N GLY A 205 15.65 35.17 -16.45
CA GLY A 205 14.46 35.61 -17.18
C GLY A 205 14.12 34.73 -18.39
N ARG A 206 14.70 33.53 -18.49
CA ARG A 206 14.62 32.66 -19.67
C ARG A 206 13.31 31.86 -19.75
N ILE A 207 12.58 31.76 -18.64
CA ILE A 207 11.27 31.10 -18.58
C ILE A 207 10.17 32.04 -18.08
N THR A 208 8.98 31.86 -18.63
CA THR A 208 7.77 32.55 -18.15
C THR A 208 7.15 31.81 -16.96
N LEU A 209 6.30 32.49 -16.18
CA LEU A 209 5.51 31.85 -15.12
C LEU A 209 4.66 30.69 -15.64
N GLY A 210 4.20 30.75 -16.89
CA GLY A 210 3.43 29.67 -17.51
C GLY A 210 4.27 28.40 -17.67
N ILE A 211 5.47 28.52 -18.23
CA ILE A 211 6.40 27.39 -18.42
C ILE A 211 6.84 26.83 -17.07
N MET A 212 7.16 27.71 -16.10
CA MET A 212 7.50 27.29 -14.74
C MET A 212 6.41 26.42 -14.13
N ASN A 213 5.14 26.84 -14.21
CA ASN A 213 4.01 26.06 -13.69
C ASN A 213 3.84 24.72 -14.42
N GLN A 214 4.11 24.64 -15.72
CA GLN A 214 4.08 23.37 -16.46
C GLN A 214 5.17 22.41 -15.98
N ILE A 215 6.40 22.92 -15.77
CA ILE A 215 7.51 22.12 -15.24
C ILE A 215 7.17 21.58 -13.86
N LEU A 216 6.72 22.45 -12.94
CA LEU A 216 6.39 22.06 -11.57
C LEU A 216 5.30 20.99 -11.52
N ARG A 217 4.25 21.14 -12.34
CA ARG A 217 3.17 20.14 -12.43
C ARG A 217 3.68 18.82 -12.98
N ALA A 218 4.44 18.84 -14.08
CA ALA A 218 4.96 17.62 -14.68
C ALA A 218 5.96 16.91 -13.76
N PHE A 219 6.80 17.66 -13.05
CA PHE A 219 7.73 17.13 -12.05
C PHE A 219 6.98 16.43 -10.91
N GLY A 220 5.97 17.09 -10.33
CA GLY A 220 5.18 16.51 -9.25
C GLY A 220 4.43 15.24 -9.65
N GLN A 221 3.97 15.14 -10.91
CA GLN A 221 3.34 13.92 -11.43
C GLN A 221 4.33 12.76 -11.53
N VAL A 222 5.57 13.02 -11.97
CA VAL A 222 6.63 12.01 -11.97
C VAL A 222 6.97 11.60 -10.53
N ALA A 223 7.21 12.56 -9.63
CA ALA A 223 7.52 12.29 -8.23
C ALA A 223 6.43 11.48 -7.52
N SER A 224 5.16 11.83 -7.72
CA SER A 224 4.01 11.11 -7.17
C SER A 224 3.91 9.67 -7.67
N SER A 225 4.24 9.41 -8.94
CA SER A 225 4.12 8.07 -9.54
C SER A 225 5.08 7.07 -8.89
N PHE A 226 6.26 7.52 -8.47
CA PHE A 226 7.23 6.70 -7.75
C PHE A 226 6.80 6.41 -6.30
N GLN A 227 5.94 7.25 -5.71
CA GLN A 227 5.48 7.08 -4.33
C GLN A 227 4.38 6.02 -4.18
N PHE A 228 3.89 5.42 -5.27
CA PHE A 228 2.85 4.38 -5.27
C PHE A 228 3.06 3.31 -4.20
N LEU A 229 4.21 2.62 -4.23
CA LEU A 229 4.49 1.49 -3.32
C LEU A 229 4.39 1.89 -1.85
N VAL A 230 4.85 3.10 -1.53
CA VAL A 230 4.85 3.63 -0.17
C VAL A 230 3.45 4.06 0.24
N SER A 231 2.72 4.73 -0.66
CA SER A 231 1.34 5.17 -0.40
C SER A 231 0.38 3.99 -0.20
N SER A 232 0.64 2.88 -0.88
CA SER A 232 -0.16 1.66 -0.85
C SER A 232 0.30 0.66 0.20
N TRP A 233 1.24 1.02 1.08
CA TRP A 233 1.89 0.08 1.97
C TRP A 233 0.95 -0.67 2.92
N THR A 234 0.09 0.06 3.62
CA THR A 234 -0.91 -0.53 4.53
C THR A 234 -1.85 -1.48 3.79
N THR A 235 -2.28 -1.07 2.59
CA THR A 235 -3.13 -1.86 1.69
C THR A 235 -2.42 -3.14 1.22
N ILE A 236 -1.12 -3.07 0.90
CA ILE A 236 -0.32 -4.24 0.53
C ILE A 236 -0.20 -5.21 1.72
N ILE A 237 0.02 -4.72 2.94
CA ILE A 237 0.08 -5.56 4.15
C ILE A 237 -1.28 -6.26 4.36
N GLU A 238 -2.38 -5.54 4.20
CA GLU A 238 -3.73 -6.10 4.29
C GLU A 238 -3.95 -7.20 3.25
N LEU A 239 -3.56 -6.96 1.99
CA LEU A 239 -3.61 -7.96 0.93
C LEU A 239 -2.83 -9.22 1.31
N ILE A 240 -1.59 -9.08 1.80
CA ILE A 240 -0.76 -10.22 2.21
C ILE A 240 -1.43 -11.00 3.35
N SER A 241 -2.04 -10.31 4.31
CA SER A 241 -2.75 -10.95 5.43
C SER A 241 -3.95 -11.78 4.94
N ILE A 242 -4.76 -11.22 4.03
CA ILE A 242 -5.88 -11.93 3.39
C ILE A 242 -5.39 -13.10 2.55
N TYR A 243 -4.36 -12.88 1.73
CA TYR A 243 -3.78 -13.90 0.87
C TYR A 243 -3.32 -15.12 1.69
N LYS A 244 -2.65 -14.91 2.82
CA LYS A 244 -2.26 -15.99 3.73
C LYS A 244 -3.46 -16.78 4.24
N ARG A 245 -4.54 -16.10 4.65
CA ARG A 245 -5.77 -16.75 5.13
C ARG A 245 -6.47 -17.59 4.06
N LEU A 246 -6.48 -17.11 2.81
CA LEU A 246 -7.00 -17.85 1.67
C LEU A 246 -6.06 -18.99 1.23
N GLN A 247 -4.74 -18.83 1.37
CA GLN A 247 -3.77 -19.89 1.10
C GLN A 247 -3.98 -21.11 2.03
N ALA A 248 -4.43 -20.89 3.27
CA ALA A 248 -4.85 -21.99 4.15
C ALA A 248 -6.03 -22.79 3.59
N PHE A 249 -6.97 -22.15 2.87
CA PHE A 249 -8.06 -22.85 2.18
C PHE A 249 -7.52 -23.67 1.02
N GLU A 250 -6.68 -23.07 0.19
CA GLU A 250 -6.06 -23.78 -0.96
C GLU A 250 -5.23 -24.99 -0.50
N ALA A 251 -4.47 -24.85 0.59
CA ALA A 251 -3.72 -25.96 1.17
C ALA A 251 -4.65 -27.11 1.62
N ALA A 252 -5.76 -26.80 2.31
CA ALA A 252 -6.73 -27.81 2.73
C ALA A 252 -7.48 -28.46 1.56
N ILE A 253 -7.73 -27.72 0.47
CA ILE A 253 -8.35 -28.25 -0.74
C ILE A 253 -7.40 -29.23 -1.45
N ALA A 254 -6.12 -28.90 -1.50
CA ALA A 254 -5.05 -29.67 -2.13
C ALA A 254 -4.49 -30.80 -1.26
N ASP A 255 -5.04 -31.02 -0.06
CA ASP A 255 -4.54 -31.99 0.93
C ASP A 255 -3.03 -31.79 1.25
N LEU A 256 -2.59 -30.53 1.19
CA LEU A 256 -1.23 -30.09 1.51
C LEU A 256 -1.14 -29.65 2.97
N PRO A 257 0.03 -29.79 3.61
CA PRO A 257 0.18 -29.37 4.98
C PRO A 257 0.14 -27.83 5.07
N MET A 258 -0.49 -27.30 6.11
CA MET A 258 -0.72 -25.86 6.30
C MET A 258 0.58 -25.03 6.14
N PRO A 259 0.51 -23.80 5.60
CA PRO A 259 1.66 -22.93 5.43
C PRO A 259 2.47 -22.77 6.74
N THR A 260 3.80 -22.70 6.65
CA THR A 260 4.72 -22.75 7.80
C THR A 260 4.44 -21.70 8.88
N VAL A 261 3.96 -20.52 8.48
CA VAL A 261 3.62 -19.43 9.39
C VAL A 261 2.40 -19.76 10.27
N ASP A 262 1.44 -20.54 9.75
CA ASP A 262 0.30 -21.02 10.51
C ASP A 262 0.66 -22.26 11.34
N ARG A 263 1.64 -23.06 10.89
CA ARG A 263 2.21 -24.17 11.66
C ARG A 263 2.98 -23.66 12.88
N GLU A 264 3.81 -22.64 12.73
CA GLU A 264 4.47 -21.94 13.83
C GLU A 264 3.46 -21.31 14.81
N PHE A 265 2.26 -20.91 14.35
CA PHE A 265 1.18 -20.42 15.21
C PHE A 265 0.55 -21.53 16.06
N ILE A 266 0.31 -22.71 15.48
CA ILE A 266 -0.20 -23.89 16.21
C ILE A 266 0.87 -24.42 17.18
N GLU A 267 2.12 -24.50 16.73
CA GLU A 267 3.24 -25.02 17.51
C GLU A 267 3.65 -24.06 18.64
N ALA A 268 3.76 -22.75 18.39
CA ALA A 268 4.05 -21.77 19.46
C ALA A 268 2.94 -21.73 20.53
N GLY A 269 1.67 -21.92 20.14
CA GLY A 269 0.56 -22.05 21.09
C GLY A 269 0.52 -23.37 21.87
N GLN A 270 1.31 -24.38 21.47
CA GLN A 270 1.48 -25.63 22.21
C GLN A 270 2.76 -25.66 23.06
N THR A 271 3.74 -24.81 22.74
CA THR A 271 5.06 -24.80 23.42
C THR A 271 5.08 -23.92 24.68
N GLU A 272 4.04 -23.11 24.92
CA GLU A 272 3.84 -22.33 26.15
C GLU A 272 2.85 -23.00 27.15
N ARG A 273 2.75 -24.34 27.14
CA ARG A 273 2.06 -25.12 28.18
C ARG A 273 3.02 -25.63 29.24
#